data_AF-A0A4Q5TEA3-F1
#
_entry.id   AF-A0A4Q5TEA3-F1
#
_cell.length_a   1.000
_cell.length_b   1.000
_cell.length_c   1.000
_cell.angle_alpha   90.00
_cell.angle_beta   90.00
_cell.angle_gamma   90.00
#
_symmetry.space_group_name_H-M   'P 1'
#
loop_
_entity.id
_entity.type
_entity.pdbx_description
1 polymer ?
#
loop_
_entity_poly.entity_id
_entity_poly.type
_entity_poly.pdbx_seq_one_letter_code
_entity_poly.pdbx_strand_id
1 'polypeptide(L)'
;MKKIYTVLAAMLFCFASYSQSLVISGQCISGSITLSPAGTIDGKPAYLGTGTILSTPGVELSVFWIGAPDNVWVIAFDGQPFYQNTCNTTIPPGTSPNICQWTFLAGNPACTGAPLSVTGSVVLPVTLTDFTATARTTDVLLNWKTSQEINNKGFMVQRSTDGVRWTDLRFVNGAVNSPSKFFTVANNPGNGIYKVNSSNNAVVEMVVSDASGKIVFTSKNISGSQVIDISRQAPGVYWLRVKNASEIATVKLIKL
;
A
#
# COMPACT_ATOMS: atom_id res chain seq x y z
N MET A 1 11.47 39.33 -20.21
CA MET A 1 10.38 38.55 -19.59
C MET A 1 10.85 37.11 -19.36
N LYS A 2 11.34 36.78 -18.15
CA LYS A 2 11.68 35.39 -17.78
C LYS A 2 10.43 34.75 -17.18
N LYS A 3 9.72 33.92 -17.94
CA LYS A 3 8.60 33.12 -17.42
C LYS A 3 9.20 31.97 -16.61
N ILE A 4 9.05 32.04 -15.29
CA ILE A 4 9.37 30.98 -14.34
C ILE A 4 8.22 29.98 -14.41
N TYR A 5 8.48 28.76 -14.90
CA TYR A 5 7.47 27.70 -14.96
C TYR A 5 7.61 26.82 -13.72
N THR A 6 6.63 26.90 -12.84
CA THR A 6 6.49 26.04 -11.65
C THR A 6 5.97 24.67 -12.09
N VAL A 7 6.71 23.59 -11.80
CA VAL A 7 6.29 22.21 -12.07
C VAL A 7 5.86 21.57 -10.76
N LEU A 8 4.60 21.15 -10.66
CA LEU A 8 4.05 20.39 -9.54
C LEU A 8 3.65 19.00 -10.05
N ALA A 9 4.17 17.93 -9.44
CA ALA A 9 3.86 16.54 -9.81
C ALA A 9 2.59 16.06 -9.08
N ALA A 10 1.62 15.51 -9.81
CA ALA A 10 0.49 14.80 -9.25
C ALA A 10 0.66 13.29 -9.50
N MET A 11 0.59 12.46 -8.45
CA MET A 11 0.69 11.00 -8.54
C MET A 11 -0.69 10.35 -8.61
N LEU A 12 -0.87 9.40 -9.51
CA LEU A 12 -2.05 8.52 -9.57
C LEU A 12 -1.65 7.08 -9.22
N PHE A 13 -2.29 6.49 -8.19
CA PHE A 13 -2.06 5.12 -7.73
C PHE A 13 -2.96 4.11 -8.46
N CYS A 14 -2.44 2.94 -8.85
CA CYS A 14 -3.22 1.90 -9.54
C CYS A 14 -2.89 0.45 -9.08
N PHE A 15 -3.82 -0.09 -8.26
CA PHE A 15 -4.20 -1.46 -7.85
C PHE A 15 -3.36 -2.41 -6.96
N ALA A 16 -4.00 -2.68 -5.81
CA ALA A 16 -4.38 -3.95 -5.14
C ALA A 16 -3.31 -4.87 -4.50
N SER A 17 -2.82 -4.44 -3.34
CA SER A 17 -2.39 -5.31 -2.24
C SER A 17 -3.16 -4.89 -0.98
N TYR A 18 -4.29 -5.56 -0.71
CA TYR A 18 -5.16 -5.21 0.41
C TYR A 18 -4.78 -5.98 1.67
N SER A 19 -3.70 -5.53 2.32
CA SER A 19 -3.23 -6.06 3.62
C SER A 19 -3.22 -4.99 4.71
N GLN A 20 -4.09 -3.99 4.61
CA GLN A 20 -4.25 -2.96 5.64
C GLN A 20 -5.53 -3.18 6.42
N SER A 21 -5.46 -3.08 7.74
CA SER A 21 -6.64 -3.05 8.60
C SER A 21 -7.39 -1.74 8.43
N LEU A 22 -8.73 -1.78 8.55
CA LEU A 22 -9.56 -0.59 8.63
C LEU A 22 -9.74 -0.20 10.09
N VAL A 23 -9.87 1.09 10.39
CA VAL A 23 -10.25 1.55 11.73
C VAL A 23 -11.50 2.41 11.58
N ILE A 24 -12.58 2.00 12.24
CA ILE A 24 -13.84 2.72 12.26
C ILE A 24 -14.12 3.27 13.66
N SER A 25 -14.51 4.54 13.73
CA SER A 25 -15.07 5.15 14.94
C SER A 25 -16.26 6.05 14.59
N GLY A 26 -17.07 6.38 15.58
CA GLY A 26 -18.28 7.18 15.43
C GLY A 26 -19.05 7.26 16.74
N GLN A 27 -20.11 8.06 16.82
CA GLN A 27 -20.81 8.29 18.09
C GLN A 27 -21.39 7.03 18.73
N CYS A 28 -21.88 6.09 17.92
CA CYS A 28 -22.43 4.85 18.45
C CYS A 28 -21.41 3.73 18.59
N ILE A 29 -20.12 3.99 18.32
CA ILE A 29 -19.02 3.04 18.47
C ILE A 29 -18.21 3.45 19.71
N SER A 30 -18.06 2.54 20.67
CA SER A 30 -17.20 2.80 21.83
C SER A 30 -15.73 2.80 21.41
N GLY A 31 -15.12 3.98 21.37
CA GLY A 31 -13.75 4.17 20.92
C GLY A 31 -13.60 3.95 19.42
N SER A 32 -12.78 2.97 19.03
CA SER A 32 -12.56 2.59 17.64
C SER A 32 -12.50 1.08 17.48
N ILE A 33 -13.01 0.59 16.37
CA ILE A 33 -12.99 -0.83 16.01
C ILE A 33 -12.00 -1.01 14.86
N THR A 34 -11.00 -1.85 15.06
CA THR A 34 -10.06 -2.27 14.01
C THR A 34 -10.62 -3.50 13.31
N LEU A 35 -10.80 -3.40 12.00
CA LEU A 35 -11.24 -4.49 11.14
C LEU A 35 -10.05 -5.08 10.40
N SER A 36 -10.00 -6.40 10.33
CA SER A 36 -9.01 -7.14 9.55
C SER A 36 -9.59 -7.57 8.21
N PRO A 37 -8.74 -7.79 7.18
CA PRO A 37 -9.20 -8.36 5.92
C PRO A 37 -9.91 -9.71 6.13
N ALA A 38 -11.08 -9.85 5.54
CA ALA A 38 -11.93 -11.04 5.65
C ALA A 38 -12.14 -11.77 4.32
N GLY A 39 -11.65 -11.21 3.21
CA GLY A 39 -11.75 -11.80 1.88
C GLY A 39 -11.99 -10.74 0.80
N THR A 40 -12.56 -11.17 -0.32
CA THR A 40 -12.94 -10.28 -1.43
C THR A 40 -14.33 -10.60 -1.94
N ILE A 41 -15.10 -9.57 -2.29
CA ILE A 41 -16.40 -9.65 -2.96
C ILE A 41 -16.29 -8.83 -4.24
N ASP A 42 -16.60 -9.43 -5.39
CA ASP A 42 -16.45 -8.82 -6.72
C ASP A 42 -15.08 -8.16 -6.96
N GLY A 43 -14.01 -8.82 -6.50
CA GLY A 43 -12.63 -8.32 -6.63
C GLY A 43 -12.29 -7.13 -5.72
N LYS A 44 -13.19 -6.72 -4.83
CA LYS A 44 -12.97 -5.66 -3.83
C LYS A 44 -12.83 -6.27 -2.43
N PRO A 45 -11.99 -5.72 -1.55
CA PRO A 45 -11.75 -6.30 -0.24
C PRO A 45 -12.97 -6.16 0.68
N ALA A 46 -13.16 -7.17 1.53
CA ALA A 46 -14.08 -7.15 2.65
C ALA A 46 -13.29 -7.16 3.97
N TYR A 47 -13.86 -6.53 4.99
CA TYR A 47 -13.25 -6.37 6.31
C TYR A 47 -14.22 -6.78 7.40
N LEU A 48 -13.69 -7.35 8.48
CA LEU A 48 -14.46 -7.80 9.63
C LEU A 48 -13.73 -7.48 10.94
N GLY A 49 -14.50 -7.15 11.98
CA GLY A 49 -14.02 -7.03 13.34
C GLY A 49 -15.18 -7.03 14.31
N THR A 50 -14.88 -7.05 15.61
CA THR A 50 -15.89 -7.00 16.66
C THR A 50 -15.61 -5.83 17.59
N GLY A 51 -16.68 -5.25 18.14
CA GLY A 51 -16.55 -4.10 19.03
C GLY A 51 -17.76 -3.89 19.92
N THR A 52 -17.82 -2.70 20.51
CA THR A 52 -18.96 -2.28 21.32
C THR A 52 -19.72 -1.19 20.58
N ILE A 53 -20.98 -1.45 20.24
CA ILE A 53 -21.86 -0.52 19.54
C ILE A 53 -23.08 -0.28 20.43
N LEU A 54 -23.44 0.99 20.68
CA LEU A 54 -24.57 1.37 21.55
C LEU A 54 -24.54 0.69 22.94
N SER A 55 -23.34 0.57 23.52
CA SER A 55 -23.09 -0.13 24.78
C SER A 55 -23.33 -1.65 24.74
N THR A 56 -23.59 -2.23 23.57
CA THR A 56 -23.65 -3.68 23.36
C THR A 56 -22.28 -4.18 22.92
N PRO A 57 -21.56 -4.95 23.75
CA PRO A 57 -20.27 -5.54 23.37
C PRO A 57 -20.46 -6.76 22.47
N GLY A 58 -19.46 -7.04 21.64
CA GLY A 58 -19.43 -8.24 20.78
C GLY A 58 -20.18 -8.08 19.47
N VAL A 59 -20.63 -6.87 19.12
CA VAL A 59 -21.29 -6.58 17.84
C VAL A 59 -20.27 -6.74 16.72
N GLU A 60 -20.63 -7.53 15.71
CA GLU A 60 -19.84 -7.70 14.50
C GLU A 60 -19.96 -6.47 13.61
N LEU A 61 -18.82 -5.91 13.22
CA LEU A 61 -18.74 -4.82 12.25
C LEU A 61 -18.10 -5.34 10.97
N SER A 62 -18.79 -5.18 9.84
CA SER A 62 -18.27 -5.54 8.53
C SER A 62 -18.26 -4.37 7.56
N VAL A 63 -17.29 -4.37 6.65
CA VAL A 63 -17.23 -3.45 5.50
C VAL A 63 -17.04 -4.23 4.24
N PHE A 64 -17.93 -4.05 3.27
CA PHE A 64 -17.92 -4.83 2.05
C PHE A 64 -18.55 -4.09 0.87
N TRP A 65 -18.36 -4.63 -0.32
CA TRP A 65 -18.93 -4.11 -1.55
C TRP A 65 -20.19 -4.88 -1.95
N ILE A 66 -21.21 -4.16 -2.40
CA ILE A 66 -22.37 -4.71 -3.11
C ILE A 66 -22.21 -4.36 -4.59
N GLY A 67 -22.14 -5.40 -5.43
CA GLY A 67 -22.04 -5.31 -6.88
C GLY A 67 -23.26 -4.72 -7.57
N ALA A 68 -23.31 -4.87 -8.89
CA ALA A 68 -24.46 -4.42 -9.67
C ALA A 68 -25.77 -5.10 -9.19
N PRO A 69 -26.91 -4.39 -9.16
CA PRO A 69 -27.12 -3.04 -9.71
C PRO A 69 -26.67 -1.89 -8.80
N ASP A 70 -26.51 -2.15 -7.50
CA ASP A 70 -26.40 -1.08 -6.49
C ASP A 70 -25.04 -0.38 -6.49
N ASN A 71 -23.94 -1.11 -6.69
CA ASN A 71 -22.58 -0.56 -6.76
C ASN A 71 -22.22 0.35 -5.56
N VAL A 72 -22.40 -0.17 -4.34
CA VAL A 72 -22.16 0.58 -3.10
C VAL A 72 -21.19 -0.13 -2.17
N TRP A 73 -20.39 0.64 -1.43
CA TRP A 73 -19.75 0.18 -0.21
C TRP A 73 -20.74 0.24 0.94
N VAL A 74 -20.71 -0.76 1.82
CA VAL A 74 -21.60 -0.86 2.98
C VAL A 74 -20.78 -1.07 4.25
N ILE A 75 -21.18 -0.39 5.32
CA ILE A 75 -20.81 -0.73 6.70
C ILE A 75 -22.04 -1.34 7.35
N ALA A 76 -21.90 -2.57 7.86
CA ALA A 76 -22.97 -3.28 8.53
C ALA A 76 -22.61 -3.66 9.97
N PHE A 77 -23.62 -3.68 10.83
CA PHE A 77 -23.54 -4.15 12.21
C PHE A 77 -24.41 -5.40 12.34
N ASP A 78 -23.82 -6.53 12.77
CA ASP A 78 -24.46 -7.85 12.81
C ASP A 78 -25.20 -8.20 11.49
N GLY A 79 -24.60 -7.86 10.36
CA GLY A 79 -25.14 -8.09 9.02
C GLY A 79 -26.22 -7.09 8.56
N GLN A 80 -26.64 -6.14 9.39
CA GLN A 80 -27.58 -5.08 9.01
C GLN A 80 -26.85 -3.86 8.45
N PRO A 81 -27.15 -3.36 7.24
CA PRO A 81 -26.53 -2.14 6.69
C PRO A 81 -26.88 -0.88 7.49
N PHE A 82 -25.87 -0.12 7.92
CA PHE A 82 -26.05 1.15 8.65
C PHE A 82 -25.54 2.36 7.86
N TYR A 83 -24.45 2.19 7.11
CA TYR A 83 -23.93 3.24 6.23
C TYR A 83 -23.66 2.70 4.84
N GLN A 84 -23.84 3.55 3.83
CA GLN A 84 -23.44 3.27 2.46
C GLN A 84 -22.61 4.38 1.84
N ASN A 85 -21.88 4.04 0.79
CA ASN A 85 -21.15 4.99 -0.02
C ASN A 85 -21.21 4.57 -1.50
N THR A 86 -21.59 5.49 -2.37
CA THR A 86 -21.81 5.23 -3.81
C THR A 86 -20.55 5.37 -4.66
N CYS A 87 -19.41 5.73 -4.07
CA CYS A 87 -18.16 5.80 -4.80
C CYS A 87 -17.68 4.40 -5.19
N ASN A 88 -17.63 4.12 -6.48
CA ASN A 88 -17.09 2.88 -7.03
C ASN A 88 -15.55 2.88 -7.02
N THR A 89 -14.97 2.84 -5.82
CA THR A 89 -13.54 2.71 -5.58
C THR A 89 -13.16 1.25 -5.39
N THR A 90 -11.88 0.91 -5.56
CA THR A 90 -11.40 -0.46 -5.35
C THR A 90 -11.11 -0.82 -3.90
N ILE A 91 -11.20 0.15 -2.98
CA ILE A 91 -11.17 -0.02 -1.52
C ILE A 91 -12.27 0.83 -0.87
N PRO A 92 -12.73 0.49 0.34
CA PRO A 92 -13.71 1.31 1.03
C PRO A 92 -13.22 2.76 1.17
N PRO A 93 -14.00 3.78 0.81
CA PRO A 93 -13.56 5.16 0.94
C PRO A 93 -13.32 5.56 2.40
N GLY A 94 -12.20 6.23 2.66
CA GLY A 94 -11.97 6.92 3.94
C GLY A 94 -12.79 8.20 4.06
N THR A 95 -12.93 8.74 5.27
CA THR A 95 -13.73 9.96 5.53
C THR A 95 -12.92 11.27 5.40
N SER A 96 -11.59 11.17 5.24
CA SER A 96 -10.70 12.31 4.93
C SER A 96 -9.89 11.97 3.67
N PRO A 97 -9.80 12.85 2.64
CA PRO A 97 -10.24 14.25 2.58
C PRO A 97 -11.73 14.45 2.18
N ASN A 98 -12.63 13.57 2.63
CA ASN A 98 -14.09 13.73 2.48
C ASN A 98 -14.61 13.79 1.04
N ILE A 99 -13.95 13.08 0.11
CA ILE A 99 -14.32 13.03 -1.31
C ILE A 99 -15.58 12.18 -1.55
N CYS A 100 -15.79 11.17 -0.71
CA CYS A 100 -16.88 10.20 -0.84
C CYS A 100 -17.65 10.11 0.48
N GLN A 101 -18.85 10.69 0.53
CA GLN A 101 -19.65 10.73 1.75
C GLN A 101 -20.26 9.36 2.07
N TRP A 102 -20.06 8.89 3.29
CA TRP A 102 -20.86 7.82 3.86
C TRP A 102 -22.22 8.38 4.28
N THR A 103 -23.28 7.80 3.73
CA THR A 103 -24.67 8.15 4.02
C THR A 103 -25.25 7.13 4.98
N PHE A 104 -25.90 7.60 6.02
CA PHE A 104 -26.66 6.75 6.93
C PHE A 104 -27.90 6.19 6.22
N LEU A 105 -28.11 4.87 6.30
CA LEU A 105 -29.18 4.18 5.58
C LEU A 105 -30.44 4.00 6.41
N ALA A 106 -30.30 3.48 7.61
CA ALA A 106 -31.38 3.28 8.57
C ALA A 106 -30.77 2.77 9.89
N GLY A 107 -31.49 2.95 11.00
CA GLY A 107 -31.10 2.42 12.30
C GLY A 107 -31.40 3.36 13.46
N ASN A 108 -30.91 2.99 14.64
CA ASN A 108 -31.10 3.73 15.88
C ASN A 108 -30.61 5.19 15.74
N PRO A 109 -31.43 6.21 16.05
CA PRO A 109 -31.03 7.63 15.98
C PRO A 109 -29.85 7.98 16.90
N ALA A 110 -29.49 7.13 17.87
CA ALA A 110 -28.25 7.28 18.63
C ALA A 110 -26.98 7.12 17.77
N CYS A 111 -27.08 6.50 16.58
CA CYS A 111 -26.02 6.51 15.57
C CYS A 111 -26.09 7.75 14.66
N THR A 112 -27.11 8.62 14.79
CA THR A 112 -27.27 9.83 13.97
C THR A 112 -26.77 11.06 14.73
N GLY A 113 -25.52 11.46 14.49
CA GLY A 113 -24.88 12.60 15.12
C GLY A 113 -23.37 12.38 15.23
N ALA A 114 -22.58 13.42 14.98
CA ALA A 114 -21.10 13.45 14.84
C ALA A 114 -20.46 12.48 13.80
N PRO A 115 -19.37 12.88 13.12
CA PRO A 115 -18.96 12.23 11.88
C PRO A 115 -18.40 10.83 12.14
N LEU A 116 -18.95 9.84 11.43
CA LEU A 116 -18.30 8.56 11.18
C LEU A 116 -16.86 8.84 10.72
N SER A 117 -15.90 8.10 11.26
CA SER A 117 -14.51 8.13 10.83
C SER A 117 -14.11 6.76 10.33
N VAL A 118 -13.71 6.70 9.06
CA VAL A 118 -13.18 5.50 8.41
C VAL A 118 -11.74 5.80 8.01
N THR A 119 -10.78 5.15 8.66
CA THR A 119 -9.34 5.31 8.39
C THR A 119 -8.68 3.95 8.15
N GLY A 120 -7.44 3.92 7.65
CA GLY A 120 -6.76 2.67 7.27
C GLY A 120 -7.13 2.13 5.88
N SER A 121 -8.11 2.74 5.20
CA SER A 121 -8.45 2.47 3.80
C SER A 121 -7.65 3.29 2.79
N VAL A 122 -6.52 3.85 3.20
CA VAL A 122 -5.69 4.68 2.30
C VAL A 122 -4.65 3.77 1.68
N VAL A 123 -4.49 3.77 0.35
CA VAL A 123 -3.30 3.20 -0.29
C VAL A 123 -2.10 3.93 0.33
N LEU A 124 -1.20 3.19 1.01
CA LEU A 124 -0.19 3.78 1.90
C LEU A 124 0.52 5.01 1.28
N PRO A 125 0.80 6.04 2.09
CA PRO A 125 1.34 7.32 1.64
C PRO A 125 2.73 7.13 1.02
N VAL A 126 2.88 7.58 -0.22
CA VAL A 126 4.20 7.92 -0.74
C VAL A 126 4.50 9.32 -0.24
N THR A 127 5.46 9.43 0.69
CA THR A 127 5.88 10.72 1.22
C THR A 127 7.13 11.17 0.49
N LEU A 128 6.97 12.13 -0.42
CA LEU A 128 8.10 12.87 -1.00
C LEU A 128 8.73 13.74 0.11
N THR A 129 9.99 13.46 0.41
CA THR A 129 10.81 14.27 1.33
C THR A 129 11.62 15.33 0.61
N ASP A 130 11.83 15.14 -0.69
CA ASP A 130 12.54 16.10 -1.52
C ASP A 130 12.03 16.01 -2.97
N PHE A 131 11.91 17.15 -3.62
CA PHE A 131 11.64 17.26 -5.04
C PHE A 131 12.28 18.55 -5.57
N THR A 132 13.23 18.40 -6.49
CA THR A 132 13.89 19.52 -7.15
C THR A 132 13.76 19.39 -8.66
N ALA A 133 13.47 20.52 -9.31
CA ALA A 133 13.49 20.66 -10.76
C ALA A 133 14.51 21.73 -11.13
N THR A 134 15.62 21.34 -11.74
CA THR A 134 16.70 22.25 -12.14
C THR A 134 16.71 22.37 -13.65
N ALA A 135 16.38 23.56 -14.16
CA ALA A 135 16.53 23.85 -15.58
C ALA A 135 18.01 23.85 -15.97
N ARG A 136 18.32 23.14 -17.05
CA ARG A 136 19.62 23.13 -17.72
C ARG A 136 19.45 23.74 -19.11
N THR A 137 20.54 23.85 -19.86
CA THR A 137 20.56 24.46 -21.19
C THR A 137 19.62 23.79 -22.19
N THR A 138 19.40 22.47 -22.08
CA THR A 138 18.61 21.69 -23.03
C THR A 138 17.48 20.87 -22.40
N ASP A 139 17.50 20.68 -21.09
CA ASP A 139 16.55 19.82 -20.39
C ASP A 139 16.24 20.34 -18.97
N VAL A 140 15.38 19.60 -18.25
CA VAL A 140 15.10 19.83 -16.83
C VAL A 140 15.51 18.58 -16.07
N LEU A 141 16.43 18.73 -15.13
CA LEU A 141 16.78 17.67 -14.20
C LEU A 141 15.75 17.63 -13.08
N LEU A 142 15.04 16.51 -12.97
CA LEU A 142 14.17 16.21 -11.85
C LEU A 142 14.91 15.28 -10.88
N ASN A 143 15.03 15.68 -9.62
CA ASN A 143 15.44 14.78 -8.53
C ASN A 143 14.35 14.73 -7.49
N TRP A 144 14.14 13.56 -6.91
CA TRP A 144 13.24 13.41 -5.77
C TRP A 144 13.71 12.34 -4.82
N LYS A 145 13.21 12.42 -3.59
CA LYS A 145 13.44 11.43 -2.55
C LYS A 145 12.13 11.13 -1.85
N THR A 146 11.90 9.87 -1.55
CA THR A 146 10.75 9.39 -0.77
C THR A 146 11.24 8.87 0.57
N SER A 147 10.51 9.17 1.65
CA SER A 147 10.75 8.53 2.95
C SER A 147 10.03 7.19 3.09
N GLN A 148 9.01 6.95 2.27
CA GLN A 148 8.21 5.73 2.28
C GLN A 148 7.62 5.47 0.89
N GLU A 149 7.68 4.22 0.42
CA GLU A 149 7.09 3.76 -0.84
C GLU A 149 6.40 2.40 -0.67
N ILE A 150 5.30 2.37 0.07
CA ILE A 150 4.60 1.11 0.31
C ILE A 150 3.50 0.94 -0.73
N ASN A 151 3.47 -0.23 -1.39
CA ASN A 151 2.56 -0.53 -2.50
C ASN A 151 2.69 0.43 -3.71
N ASN A 152 3.87 1.01 -3.91
CA ASN A 152 4.17 1.89 -5.04
C ASN A 152 4.68 1.10 -6.25
N LYS A 153 3.96 1.12 -7.38
CA LYS A 153 4.47 0.60 -8.66
C LYS A 153 5.56 1.51 -9.24
N GLY A 154 5.42 2.83 -9.03
CA GLY A 154 6.31 3.84 -9.58
C GLY A 154 5.61 5.18 -9.80
N PHE A 155 6.31 6.10 -10.45
CA PHE A 155 5.96 7.49 -10.65
C PHE A 155 5.76 7.77 -12.14
N MET A 156 4.59 8.29 -12.52
CA MET A 156 4.41 8.86 -13.85
C MET A 156 4.90 10.32 -13.85
N VAL A 157 5.87 10.63 -14.70
CA VAL A 157 6.36 11.98 -14.95
C VAL A 157 5.50 12.61 -16.03
N GLN A 158 4.88 13.73 -15.71
CA GLN A 158 4.06 14.50 -16.63
C GLN A 158 4.61 15.93 -16.80
N ARG A 159 4.31 16.56 -17.93
CA ARG A 159 4.64 17.97 -18.21
C ARG A 159 3.40 18.73 -18.60
N SER A 160 3.30 19.97 -18.15
CA SER A 160 2.31 20.94 -18.59
C SER A 160 2.98 22.28 -18.89
N THR A 161 2.46 23.00 -19.89
CA THR A 161 2.86 24.38 -20.21
C THR A 161 1.91 25.42 -19.62
N ASP A 162 0.69 25.02 -19.27
CA ASP A 162 -0.38 25.88 -18.73
C ASP A 162 -0.74 25.51 -17.27
N GLY A 163 -0.16 24.45 -16.71
CA GLY A 163 -0.49 23.91 -15.39
C GLY A 163 -1.84 23.20 -15.32
N VAL A 164 -2.58 23.14 -16.44
CA VAL A 164 -3.96 22.62 -16.51
C VAL A 164 -4.02 21.35 -17.33
N ARG A 165 -3.36 21.33 -18.50
CA ARG A 165 -3.28 20.17 -19.38
C ARG A 165 -1.93 19.51 -19.23
N TRP A 166 -1.95 18.22 -18.88
CA TRP A 166 -0.75 17.44 -18.60
C TRP A 166 -0.54 16.40 -19.69
N THR A 167 0.72 16.20 -20.07
CA THR A 167 1.14 15.15 -21.02
C THR A 167 2.11 14.22 -20.33
N ASP A 168 1.85 12.92 -20.44
CA ASP A 168 2.72 11.87 -19.93
C ASP A 168 4.06 11.87 -20.67
N LEU A 169 5.15 11.84 -19.92
CA LEU A 169 6.51 11.74 -20.46
C LEU A 169 7.11 10.36 -20.23
N ARG A 170 7.06 9.87 -18.98
CA ARG A 170 7.77 8.64 -18.60
C ARG A 170 7.28 8.05 -17.28
N PHE A 171 7.22 6.73 -17.19
CA PHE A 171 7.05 6.02 -15.92
C PHE A 171 8.40 5.62 -15.31
N VAL A 172 8.56 5.82 -14.00
CA VAL A 172 9.76 5.48 -13.21
C VAL A 172 9.37 4.52 -12.10
N ASN A 173 9.91 3.30 -12.10
CA ASN A 173 9.57 2.29 -11.10
C ASN A 173 9.88 2.77 -9.66
N GLY A 174 9.05 2.36 -8.71
CA GLY A 174 9.28 2.64 -7.29
C GLY A 174 10.53 1.93 -6.75
N ALA A 175 11.07 2.44 -5.65
CA ALA A 175 12.24 1.90 -4.97
C ALA A 175 12.07 0.42 -4.56
N VAL A 176 10.84 0.00 -4.21
CA VAL A 176 10.53 -1.40 -3.85
C VAL A 176 10.60 -2.35 -5.05
N ASN A 177 10.55 -1.84 -6.29
CA ASN A 177 10.71 -2.63 -7.53
C ASN A 177 11.98 -2.27 -8.32
N SER A 178 12.92 -1.54 -7.71
CA SER A 178 14.18 -1.19 -8.37
C SER A 178 15.23 -2.27 -8.10
N PRO A 179 15.93 -2.81 -9.11
CA PRO A 179 17.05 -3.70 -8.88
C PRO A 179 18.08 -2.99 -8.01
N SER A 180 18.41 -3.61 -6.87
CA SER A 180 19.38 -3.06 -5.92
C SER A 180 20.74 -2.96 -6.60
N LYS A 181 21.41 -1.81 -6.47
CA LYS A 181 22.66 -1.54 -7.22
C LYS A 181 23.82 -2.49 -6.88
N PHE A 182 23.74 -3.22 -5.76
CA PHE A 182 24.82 -4.06 -5.23
C PHE A 182 24.49 -5.56 -5.18
N PHE A 183 23.28 -5.99 -5.54
CA PHE A 183 22.98 -7.42 -5.68
C PHE A 183 21.85 -7.68 -6.68
N THR A 184 21.85 -8.89 -7.23
CA THR A 184 20.75 -9.40 -8.06
C THR A 184 20.19 -10.68 -7.48
N VAL A 185 18.92 -10.97 -7.77
CA VAL A 185 18.24 -12.21 -7.38
C VAL A 185 17.75 -12.90 -8.65
N ALA A 186 18.08 -14.17 -8.82
CA ALA A 186 17.58 -15.03 -9.88
C ALA A 186 16.59 -16.08 -9.33
N ASN A 187 15.83 -16.69 -10.24
CA ASN A 187 14.83 -17.74 -9.94
C ASN A 187 13.68 -17.25 -9.06
N ASN A 188 13.26 -15.99 -9.24
CA ASN A 188 12.15 -15.38 -8.54
C ASN A 188 11.12 -14.83 -9.55
N PRO A 189 9.87 -15.33 -9.58
CA PRO A 189 9.30 -16.39 -8.74
C PRO A 189 9.97 -17.77 -8.90
N GLY A 190 9.88 -18.65 -7.90
CA GLY A 190 10.50 -19.98 -7.95
C GLY A 190 9.99 -20.95 -6.88
N ASN A 191 10.56 -22.17 -6.83
CA ASN A 191 10.12 -23.24 -5.92
C ASN A 191 10.86 -23.22 -4.57
N GLY A 192 11.22 -22.03 -4.10
CA GLY A 192 11.92 -21.84 -2.83
C GLY A 192 13.45 -21.93 -2.90
N ILE A 193 14.05 -22.05 -4.08
CA ILE A 193 15.49 -21.96 -4.29
C ILE A 193 15.79 -20.70 -5.08
N TYR A 194 16.53 -19.76 -4.49
CA TYR A 194 16.88 -18.48 -5.11
C TYR A 194 18.38 -18.28 -5.11
N LYS A 195 18.91 -17.65 -6.16
CA LYS A 195 20.33 -17.33 -6.27
C LYS A 195 20.52 -15.82 -6.14
N VAL A 196 21.32 -15.41 -5.17
CA VAL A 196 21.69 -14.01 -4.94
C VAL A 196 23.13 -13.80 -5.39
N ASN A 197 23.38 -12.88 -6.31
CA ASN A 197 24.73 -12.50 -6.70
C ASN A 197 25.02 -11.09 -6.19
N SER A 198 26.06 -10.92 -5.38
CA SER A 198 26.55 -9.60 -4.94
C SER A 198 27.56 -9.04 -5.94
N SER A 199 27.44 -7.76 -6.29
CA SER A 199 28.41 -7.02 -7.11
C SER A 199 29.34 -6.18 -6.22
N ASN A 200 30.65 -6.45 -6.30
CA ASN A 200 31.78 -5.64 -5.81
C ASN A 200 31.83 -5.22 -4.32
N ASN A 201 30.76 -5.34 -3.54
CA ASN A 201 30.70 -5.02 -2.11
C ASN A 201 30.36 -6.29 -1.31
N ALA A 202 31.09 -6.51 -0.22
CA ALA A 202 30.79 -7.61 0.69
C ALA A 202 29.41 -7.39 1.32
N VAL A 203 28.52 -8.36 1.13
CA VAL A 203 27.24 -8.40 1.81
C VAL A 203 27.52 -8.81 3.25
N VAL A 204 27.16 -7.94 4.19
CA VAL A 204 27.36 -8.16 5.62
C VAL A 204 26.32 -9.15 6.13
N GLU A 205 25.07 -9.04 5.67
CA GLU A 205 23.97 -9.88 6.14
C GLU A 205 22.87 -10.04 5.08
N MET A 206 22.34 -11.25 4.97
CA MET A 206 21.08 -11.57 4.31
C MET A 206 20.12 -12.20 5.29
N VAL A 207 18.87 -11.74 5.30
CA VAL A 207 17.78 -12.30 6.11
C VAL A 207 16.57 -12.52 5.22
N VAL A 208 15.98 -13.71 5.25
CA VAL A 208 14.65 -13.95 4.67
C VAL A 208 13.66 -14.10 5.79
N SER A 209 12.54 -13.39 5.69
CA SER A 209 11.40 -13.51 6.58
C SER A 209 10.13 -13.88 5.83
N ASP A 210 9.22 -14.60 6.48
CA ASP A 210 7.88 -14.86 5.95
C ASP A 210 6.96 -13.64 6.13
N ALA A 211 5.70 -13.77 5.71
CA ALA A 211 4.70 -12.71 5.81
C ALA A 211 4.37 -12.28 7.26
N SER A 212 4.66 -13.11 8.27
CA SER A 212 4.51 -12.78 9.69
C SER A 212 5.74 -12.09 10.28
N GLY A 213 6.82 -11.96 9.50
CA GLY A 213 8.10 -11.43 9.96
C GLY A 213 9.00 -12.48 10.61
N LYS A 214 8.59 -13.76 10.66
CA LYS A 214 9.43 -14.84 11.18
C LYS A 214 10.61 -15.07 10.22
N ILE A 215 11.82 -15.06 10.77
CA ILE A 215 13.05 -15.32 10.01
C ILE A 215 13.13 -16.81 9.65
N VAL A 216 13.30 -17.09 8.36
CA VAL A 216 13.38 -18.44 7.80
C VAL A 216 14.74 -18.76 7.17
N PHE A 217 15.58 -17.74 6.93
CA PHE A 217 16.95 -17.89 6.45
C PHE A 217 17.82 -16.72 6.91
N THR A 218 19.07 -16.99 7.27
CA THR A 218 20.07 -15.97 7.58
C THR A 218 21.43 -16.39 7.02
N SER A 219 22.17 -15.44 6.44
CA SER A 219 23.56 -15.63 6.02
C SER A 219 24.36 -14.34 6.24
N LYS A 220 25.66 -14.43 6.50
CA LYS A 220 26.52 -13.28 6.84
C LYS A 220 27.85 -13.36 6.10
N ASN A 221 28.48 -12.20 5.89
CA ASN A 221 29.82 -12.07 5.29
C ASN A 221 29.97 -12.80 3.94
N ILE A 222 29.17 -12.39 2.97
CA ILE A 222 29.03 -13.06 1.68
C ILE A 222 29.76 -12.24 0.60
N SER A 223 30.59 -12.93 -0.18
CA SER A 223 31.20 -12.41 -1.41
C SER A 223 30.77 -13.28 -2.59
N GLY A 224 30.40 -12.64 -3.71
CA GLY A 224 29.95 -13.34 -4.91
C GLY A 224 28.53 -13.89 -4.80
N SER A 225 28.35 -15.18 -5.16
CA SER A 225 27.03 -15.82 -5.26
C SER A 225 26.67 -16.61 -4.02
N GLN A 226 25.41 -16.50 -3.58
CA GLN A 226 24.84 -17.30 -2.51
C GLN A 226 23.50 -17.92 -2.93
N VAL A 227 23.23 -19.13 -2.44
CA VAL A 227 21.93 -19.79 -2.60
C VAL A 227 21.11 -19.61 -1.33
N ILE A 228 19.86 -19.20 -1.50
CA ILE A 228 18.83 -19.17 -0.48
C ILE A 228 17.94 -20.39 -0.74
N ASP A 229 17.85 -21.28 0.25
CA ASP A 229 16.96 -22.43 0.23
C ASP A 229 15.87 -22.27 1.30
N ILE A 230 14.66 -21.99 0.85
CA ILE A 230 13.42 -21.99 1.62
C ILE A 230 12.41 -22.99 1.03
N SER A 231 12.88 -24.03 0.33
CA SER A 231 12.03 -25.05 -0.30
C SER A 231 11.09 -25.75 0.68
N ARG A 232 11.52 -25.89 1.94
CA ARG A 232 10.75 -26.47 3.04
C ARG A 232 9.66 -25.56 3.61
N GLN A 233 9.61 -24.29 3.19
CA GLN A 233 8.60 -23.35 3.64
C GLN A 233 7.36 -23.41 2.74
N ALA A 234 6.20 -23.01 3.27
CA ALA A 234 4.96 -22.99 2.52
C ALA A 234 5.05 -22.10 1.26
N PRO A 235 4.34 -22.41 0.17
CA PRO A 235 4.12 -21.45 -0.90
C PRO A 235 3.63 -20.11 -0.36
N GLY A 236 4.15 -19.00 -0.89
CA GLY A 236 3.82 -17.68 -0.37
C GLY A 236 4.85 -16.60 -0.64
N VAL A 237 4.62 -15.46 0.00
CA VAL A 237 5.48 -14.27 -0.10
C VAL A 237 6.50 -14.26 1.03
N TYR A 238 7.75 -13.98 0.67
CA TYR A 238 8.86 -13.80 1.59
C TYR A 238 9.57 -12.48 1.31
N TRP A 239 10.25 -11.94 2.32
CA TRP A 239 11.04 -10.71 2.21
C TRP A 239 12.51 -11.02 2.46
N LEU A 240 13.32 -10.86 1.41
CA LEU A 240 14.78 -10.90 1.50
C LEU A 240 15.31 -9.50 1.80
N ARG A 241 15.92 -9.32 2.97
CA ARG A 241 16.68 -8.13 3.33
C ARG A 241 18.17 -8.42 3.14
N VAL A 242 18.86 -7.60 2.37
CA VAL A 242 20.31 -7.67 2.12
C VAL A 242 20.95 -6.39 2.64
N LYS A 243 21.99 -6.52 3.45
CA LYS A 243 22.75 -5.41 4.05
C LYS A 243 24.20 -5.49 3.61
N ASN A 244 24.77 -4.37 3.16
CA ASN A 244 26.21 -4.18 3.04
C ASN A 244 26.70 -3.17 4.12
N ALA A 245 27.92 -2.64 4.00
CA ALA A 245 28.48 -1.69 4.96
C ALA A 245 27.74 -0.33 5.01
N SER A 246 27.14 0.09 3.89
CA SER A 246 26.63 1.46 3.71
C SER A 246 25.11 1.53 3.50
N GLU A 247 24.47 0.43 3.09
CA GLU A 247 23.06 0.39 2.70
C GLU A 247 22.39 -0.94 3.06
N ILE A 248 21.06 -0.87 3.16
CA ILE A 248 20.15 -2.01 3.32
C ILE A 248 19.15 -1.94 2.18
N ALA A 249 18.89 -3.07 1.54
CA ALA A 249 17.88 -3.19 0.51
C ALA A 249 17.02 -4.44 0.74
N THR A 250 15.77 -4.37 0.31
CA THR A 250 14.78 -5.43 0.52
C THR A 250 14.13 -5.81 -0.81
N VAL A 251 14.00 -7.11 -1.07
CA VAL A 251 13.38 -7.67 -2.27
C VAL A 251 12.33 -8.71 -1.87
N LYS A 252 11.19 -8.70 -2.57
CA LYS A 252 10.14 -9.71 -2.43
C LYS A 252 10.56 -11.01 -3.13
N LEU A 253 10.49 -12.14 -2.44
CA LEU A 253 10.60 -13.47 -3.03
C LEU A 253 9.22 -14.12 -3.10
N ILE A 254 8.91 -14.76 -4.22
CA ILE A 254 7.63 -15.43 -4.47
C ILE A 254 7.90 -16.93 -4.61
N LYS A 255 7.51 -17.70 -3.58
CA LYS A 255 7.57 -19.15 -3.60
C LYS A 255 6.25 -19.71 -4.13
N LEU A 256 6.33 -20.47 -5.22
CA LEU A 256 5.21 -21.24 -5.78
C LEU A 256 4.94 -22.53 -4.99
#